data_AF-A0AA88V4Z2-F1
#
_entry.id   AF-A0AA88V4Z2-F1
#
_cell.length_a   1.000
_cell.length_b   1.000
_cell.length_c   1.000
_cell.angle_alpha   90.00
_cell.angle_beta   90.00
_cell.angle_gamma   90.00
#
_symmetry.space_group_name_H-M   'P 1'
#
loop_
_entity.id
_entity.type
_entity.pdbx_description
1 polymer ?
#
loop_
_entity_poly.entity_id
_entity_poly.type
_entity_poly.pdbx_seq_one_letter_code
_entity_poly.pdbx_strand_id
1 'polypeptide(L)'
;MVFETGPSSTKSTKIAGSYKRVEGVGGNLSVLIVDDDPIIRRIHRVMLNKFGLVTHVVENGKEAVDLFRSGACFDMVLMDMEMPIMDGPKVSFLLHTLPLSMRQHRSYELWE
;
A
#
# COMPACT_ATOMS: atom_id res chain seq x y z
N MET A 1 -19.10 18.38 49.58
CA MET A 1 -18.01 17.41 49.36
C MET A 1 -18.13 16.92 47.94
N VAL A 2 -17.21 17.36 47.08
CA VAL A 2 -17.17 17.04 45.65
C VAL A 2 -16.04 16.03 45.47
N PHE A 3 -16.33 14.87 44.89
CA PHE A 3 -15.31 13.88 44.53
C PHE A 3 -15.05 13.99 43.04
N GLU A 4 -13.90 14.53 42.67
CA GLU A 4 -13.38 14.56 41.31
C GLU A 4 -13.03 13.14 40.86
N THR A 5 -13.54 12.73 39.70
CA THR A 5 -13.11 11.50 39.03
C THR A 5 -12.01 11.84 38.03
N GLY A 6 -10.78 11.45 38.36
CA GLY A 6 -9.62 11.57 37.48
C GLY A 6 -9.71 10.60 36.29
N PRO A 7 -9.04 10.89 35.16
CA PRO A 7 -9.12 10.07 33.97
C PRO A 7 -8.46 8.70 34.16
N SER A 8 -9.25 7.67 33.83
CA SER A 8 -8.92 6.25 33.87
C SER A 8 -7.71 5.92 32.97
N SER A 9 -6.70 5.31 33.58
CA SER A 9 -5.49 4.78 32.95
C SER A 9 -5.83 3.55 32.09
N THR A 10 -5.95 3.72 30.77
CA THR A 10 -5.91 2.58 29.83
C THR A 10 -4.45 2.19 29.59
N LYS A 11 -4.03 1.13 30.28
CA LYS A 11 -2.72 0.48 30.12
C LYS A 11 -2.58 -0.05 28.69
N SER A 12 -1.69 0.57 27.91
CA SER A 12 -1.29 0.09 26.59
C SER A 12 -0.36 -1.12 26.75
N THR A 13 -0.82 -2.31 26.39
CA THR A 13 0.00 -3.51 26.30
C THR A 13 1.09 -3.31 25.25
N LYS A 14 2.35 -3.23 25.69
CA LYS A 14 3.53 -3.16 24.81
C LYS A 14 3.80 -4.56 24.23
N ILE A 15 3.55 -4.72 22.94
CA ILE A 15 4.17 -5.81 22.16
C ILE A 15 5.58 -5.35 21.75
N ALA A 16 6.60 -5.93 22.40
CA ALA A 16 8.00 -5.61 22.17
C ALA A 16 8.53 -6.36 20.95
N GLY A 17 8.22 -5.86 19.75
CA GLY A 17 9.02 -6.09 18.55
C GLY A 17 9.78 -4.80 18.27
N SER A 18 11.12 -4.83 18.33
CA SER A 18 11.99 -3.68 18.06
C SER A 18 12.06 -3.36 16.56
N TYR A 19 10.92 -3.06 15.95
CA TYR A 19 10.89 -2.49 14.60
C TYR A 19 11.23 -1.00 14.75
N LYS A 20 12.44 -0.64 14.33
CA LYS A 20 12.86 0.77 14.22
C LYS A 20 11.76 1.49 13.44
N ARG A 21 11.16 2.52 14.04
CA ARG A 21 10.15 3.35 13.36
C ARG A 21 10.80 3.87 12.10
N VAL A 22 10.34 3.40 10.95
CA VAL A 22 10.69 4.01 9.68
C VAL A 22 10.09 5.42 9.77
N GLU A 23 10.93 6.44 9.85
CA GLU A 23 10.43 7.80 9.71
C GLU A 23 9.72 7.87 8.36
N GLY A 24 8.48 8.40 8.37
CA GLY A 24 7.60 8.35 7.20
C GLY A 24 8.33 8.87 5.97
N VAL A 25 8.18 8.16 4.85
CA VAL A 25 8.77 8.60 3.58
C VAL A 25 8.15 9.96 3.27
N GLY A 26 8.95 11.03 3.29
CA GLY A 26 8.49 12.43 3.26
C GLY A 26 7.93 12.91 1.91
N GLY A 27 7.01 12.16 1.32
CA GLY A 27 6.28 12.51 0.10
C GLY A 27 4.96 11.73 0.02
N ASN A 28 4.00 12.24 -0.75
CA ASN A 28 2.70 11.59 -1.00
C ASN A 28 2.87 10.35 -1.91
N LEU A 29 3.65 9.36 -1.47
CA LEU A 29 3.81 8.11 -2.20
C LEU A 29 2.50 7.33 -2.19
N SER A 30 2.14 6.84 -3.37
CA SER A 30 0.91 6.12 -3.66
C SER A 30 1.19 4.63 -3.85
N VAL A 31 0.39 3.79 -3.21
CA VAL A 31 0.51 2.32 -3.27
C VAL A 31 -0.81 1.71 -3.70
N LEU A 32 -0.77 0.86 -4.72
CA LEU A 32 -1.89 -0.02 -5.08
C LEU A 32 -1.75 -1.34 -4.33
N ILE A 33 -2.80 -1.76 -3.64
CA ILE A 33 -2.91 -3.07 -2.97
C ILE A 33 -3.86 -3.93 -3.79
N VAL A 34 -3.40 -5.11 -4.21
CA VAL A 34 -4.15 -6.08 -5.03
C VAL A 34 -4.18 -7.40 -4.27
N ASP A 35 -5.33 -7.77 -3.72
CA ASP A 35 -5.48 -8.94 -2.86
C ASP A 35 -6.95 -9.34 -2.83
N ASP A 36 -7.29 -10.62 -2.95
CA ASP A 36 -8.69 -11.08 -3.02
C ASP A 36 -9.34 -11.24 -1.64
N ASP A 37 -8.55 -11.32 -0.56
CA ASP A 37 -9.04 -11.38 0.80
C ASP A 37 -9.31 -9.97 1.39
N PRO A 38 -10.58 -9.63 1.72
CA PRO A 38 -10.93 -8.32 2.27
C PRO A 38 -10.26 -8.00 3.61
N ILE A 39 -9.95 -9.02 4.42
CA ILE A 39 -9.26 -8.88 5.70
C ILE A 39 -7.80 -8.51 5.45
N ILE A 40 -7.13 -9.20 4.53
CA ILE A 40 -5.73 -8.91 4.18
C ILE A 40 -5.62 -7.52 3.54
N ARG A 41 -6.50 -7.17 2.59
CA ARG A 41 -6.63 -5.79 2.05
C ARG A 41 -6.73 -4.75 3.16
N ARG A 42 -7.57 -5.00 4.18
CA ARG A 42 -7.75 -4.08 5.31
C ARG A 42 -6.48 -3.93 6.14
N ILE A 43 -5.80 -5.03 6.44
CA ILE A 43 -4.56 -5.04 7.22
C ILE A 43 -3.47 -4.25 6.50
N HIS A 44 -3.23 -4.54 5.21
CA HIS A 44 -2.25 -3.83 4.38
C HIS A 44 -2.54 -2.33 4.32
N ARG A 45 -3.78 -1.93 4.09
CA ARG A 45 -4.19 -0.52 4.08
C ARG A 45 -3.88 0.18 5.40
N VAL A 46 -4.25 -0.43 6.54
CA VAL A 46 -4.00 0.18 7.86
C VAL A 46 -2.50 0.29 8.13
N MET A 47 -1.72 -0.72 7.74
CA MET A 47 -0.27 -0.73 7.92
C MET A 47 0.40 0.36 7.09
N LEU A 48 0.11 0.43 5.79
CA LEU A 48 0.74 1.40 4.88
C LEU A 48 0.32 2.84 5.17
N ASN A 49 -0.94 3.08 5.55
CA ASN A 49 -1.39 4.40 5.97
C ASN A 49 -0.67 4.90 7.24
N LYS A 50 -0.32 3.99 8.17
CA LYS A 50 0.49 4.35 9.36
C LYS A 50 1.91 4.77 9.00
N PHE A 51 2.41 4.37 7.82
CA PHE A 51 3.69 4.83 7.27
C PHE A 51 3.57 6.12 6.46
N GLY A 52 2.38 6.74 6.39
CA GLY A 52 2.15 7.99 5.66
C GLY A 52 1.89 7.81 4.16
N LEU A 53 1.66 6.57 3.70
CA LEU A 53 1.42 6.27 2.28
C LEU A 53 -0.06 6.43 1.92
N VAL A 54 -0.33 6.87 0.70
CA VAL A 54 -1.68 6.93 0.12
C VAL A 54 -1.99 5.57 -0.50
N THR A 55 -3.04 4.90 -0.04
CA THR A 55 -3.37 3.55 -0.51
C THR A 55 -4.62 3.51 -1.38
N HIS A 56 -4.53 2.74 -2.46
CA HIS A 56 -5.65 2.33 -3.32
C HIS A 56 -5.77 0.81 -3.26
N VAL A 57 -6.99 0.27 -3.32
CA VAL A 57 -7.24 -1.17 -3.18
C VAL A 57 -8.10 -1.69 -4.32
N VAL A 58 -7.80 -2.90 -4.79
CA VAL A 58 -8.57 -3.67 -5.77
C VAL A 58 -8.57 -5.14 -5.38
N GLU A 59 -9.54 -5.91 -5.87
CA GLU A 59 -9.79 -7.27 -5.37
C GLU A 59 -9.18 -8.38 -6.24
N ASN A 60 -8.65 -8.04 -7.42
CA ASN A 60 -8.06 -9.01 -8.34
C ASN A 60 -7.12 -8.34 -9.35
N GLY A 61 -6.35 -9.18 -10.06
CA GLY A 61 -5.38 -8.71 -11.05
C GLY A 61 -5.99 -8.01 -12.27
N LYS A 62 -7.24 -8.32 -12.65
CA LYS A 62 -7.90 -7.66 -13.79
C LYS A 62 -8.19 -6.19 -13.48
N GLU A 63 -8.74 -5.90 -12.30
CA GLU A 63 -8.97 -4.52 -11.85
C GLU A 63 -7.67 -3.71 -11.78
N ALA A 64 -6.59 -4.34 -11.31
CA ALA A 64 -5.27 -3.72 -11.31
C ALA A 64 -4.84 -3.33 -12.73
N VAL A 65 -4.89 -4.27 -13.68
CA VAL A 65 -4.53 -4.00 -15.09
C VAL A 65 -5.42 -2.92 -15.71
N ASP A 66 -6.73 -2.93 -15.43
CA ASP A 66 -7.68 -1.94 -15.96
C ASP A 66 -7.37 -0.53 -15.42
N LEU A 67 -6.96 -0.39 -14.15
CA LEU A 67 -6.47 0.87 -13.59
C LEU A 67 -5.24 1.39 -14.33
N PHE A 68 -4.22 0.55 -14.53
CA PHE A 68 -3.02 0.97 -15.27
C PHE A 68 -3.31 1.33 -16.73
N ARG A 69 -4.24 0.61 -17.38
CA ARG A 69 -4.70 0.94 -18.75
C ARG A 69 -5.45 2.26 -18.83
N SER A 70 -6.14 2.66 -17.76
CA SER A 70 -6.78 3.98 -17.66
C SER A 70 -5.80 5.15 -17.45
N GLY A 71 -4.50 4.84 -17.29
CA GLY A 71 -3.47 5.84 -17.03
C GLY A 71 -3.24 6.14 -15.54
N ALA A 72 -3.82 5.34 -14.63
CA ALA A 72 -3.48 5.44 -13.22
C ALA A 72 -2.02 5.02 -13.00
N CYS A 73 -1.31 5.78 -12.16
CA CYS A 73 0.08 5.54 -11.82
C CYS A 73 0.22 5.40 -10.31
N PHE A 74 1.09 4.49 -9.89
CA PHE A 74 1.41 4.24 -8.48
C PHE A 74 2.91 4.13 -8.31
N ASP A 75 3.43 4.57 -7.16
CA ASP A 75 4.85 4.44 -6.83
C ASP A 75 5.22 3.01 -6.45
N MET A 76 4.25 2.23 -5.96
CA MET A 76 4.40 0.83 -5.60
C MET A 76 3.11 0.04 -5.81
N VAL A 77 3.25 -1.25 -6.11
CA VAL A 77 2.15 -2.22 -6.10
C VAL A 77 2.48 -3.31 -5.08
N LEU A 78 1.62 -3.51 -4.10
CA LEU A 78 1.63 -4.66 -3.20
C LEU A 78 0.57 -5.64 -3.71
N MET A 79 0.99 -6.80 -4.18
CA MET A 79 0.13 -7.73 -4.91
C MET A 79 0.26 -9.14 -4.35
N ASP A 80 -0.88 -9.77 -4.09
CA ASP A 80 -0.96 -11.19 -3.80
C ASP A 80 -0.55 -12.02 -5.03
N MET A 81 0.13 -13.14 -4.78
CA MET A 81 0.65 -14.01 -5.82
C MET A 81 -0.45 -14.91 -6.40
N GLU A 82 -1.37 -15.39 -5.56
CA GLU A 82 -2.36 -16.40 -5.93
C GLU A 82 -3.78 -15.86 -5.79
N MET A 83 -4.27 -15.21 -6.84
CA MET A 83 -5.63 -14.68 -6.88
C MET A 83 -6.49 -15.40 -7.94
N PRO A 84 -7.82 -15.50 -7.74
CA PRO A 84 -8.77 -15.84 -8.79
C PRO A 84 -8.65 -14.89 -9.99
N ILE A 85 -9.10 -15.35 -11.16
CA ILE A 85 -9.15 -14.58 -12.44
C ILE A 85 -7.76 -14.31 -13.05
N MET A 86 -6.85 -13.70 -12.30
CA MET A 86 -5.50 -13.35 -12.76
C MET A 86 -4.52 -13.30 -11.59
N ASP A 87 -3.51 -14.16 -11.64
CA ASP A 87 -2.43 -14.23 -10.65
C ASP A 87 -1.44 -13.05 -10.75
N GLY A 88 -0.71 -12.81 -9.66
CA GLY A 88 0.25 -11.71 -9.56
C GLY A 88 1.33 -11.71 -10.67
N PRO A 89 1.97 -12.85 -10.98
CA PRO A 89 2.93 -12.93 -12.08
C PRO A 89 2.37 -12.50 -13.45
N LYS A 90 1.14 -12.90 -13.80
CA LYS A 90 0.48 -12.47 -15.03
C LYS A 90 0.22 -10.97 -15.05
N VAL A 91 -0.22 -10.39 -13.93
CA VAL A 91 -0.37 -8.92 -13.79
C VAL A 91 0.95 -8.24 -14.04
N SER A 92 2.02 -8.67 -13.34
CA SER A 92 3.35 -8.08 -13.49
C SER A 92 3.82 -8.13 -14.94
N PHE A 93 3.67 -9.29 -15.61
CA PHE A 93 3.99 -9.43 -17.03
C PHE A 93 3.19 -8.47 -17.92
N LEU A 94 1.88 -8.35 -17.70
CA LEU A 94 1.02 -7.44 -18.47
C LEU A 94 1.44 -5.97 -18.28
N LEU A 95 1.70 -5.55 -17.04
CA LEU A 95 2.18 -4.19 -16.77
C LEU A 95 3.54 -3.91 -17.42
N HIS A 96 4.41 -4.94 -17.48
CA HIS A 96 5.70 -4.86 -18.15
C HIS A 96 5.63 -4.93 -19.69
N THR A 97 4.48 -5.24 -20.27
CA THR A 97 4.26 -5.20 -21.72
C THR A 97 3.47 -3.99 -22.17
N LEU A 98 2.92 -3.20 -21.23
CA LEU A 98 2.29 -1.93 -21.55
C LEU A 98 3.32 -0.97 -22.20
N PRO A 99 2.90 -0.19 -23.23
CA PRO A 99 3.76 0.75 -23.94
C PRO A 99 4.50 1.67 -22.97
N LEU A 100 5.79 1.89 -23.23
CA LEU A 100 6.64 2.75 -22.39
C LEU A 100 6.13 4.19 -22.29
N SER A 101 5.30 4.64 -23.24
CA SER A 101 4.60 5.94 -23.15
C SER A 101 3.67 6.07 -21.95
N MET A 102 3.32 4.94 -21.31
CA MET A 102 2.52 4.88 -20.08
C MET A 102 3.37 4.65 -18.81
N ARG A 103 4.70 4.50 -18.93
CA ARG A 103 5.61 4.42 -17.78
C ARG A 103 6.28 5.75 -17.57
N GLN A 104 5.93 6.43 -16.51
CA GLN A 104 6.69 7.60 -16.10
C GLN A 104 7.98 7.12 -15.43
N HIS A 105 9.08 7.20 -16.18
CA HIS A 105 10.42 7.16 -15.63
C HIS A 105 10.55 8.38 -14.73
N ARG A 106 10.48 8.19 -13.40
CA ARG A 106 11.00 9.22 -12.49
C ARG A 106 12.50 9.18 -12.67
N SER A 107 13.02 9.99 -13.59
CA SER A 107 14.45 10.22 -13.74
C SER A 107 14.95 10.75 -12.41
N TYR A 108 15.50 9.86 -11.58
CA TYR A 108 16.44 10.28 -10.57
C TYR A 108 17.66 10.72 -11.37
N GLU A 109 17.79 12.04 -11.56
CA GLU A 109 19.02 12.62 -12.10
C GLU A 109 20.18 12.06 -11.28
N LEU A 110 21.13 11.47 -12.02
CA LEU A 110 22.34 10.85 -11.50
C LEU A 110 23.10 11.88 -10.68
N TRP A 111 23.52 11.49 -9.49
CA TRP A 111 24.45 12.25 -8.67
C TRP A 111 25.75 12.49 -9.44
N GLU A 112 26.00 13.74 -9.85
CA GLU A 112 27.35 14.32 -9.84
C GLU A 112 27.46 15.31 -8.66
#